data_AF-A0A536T7P1-F1
#
_entry.id   AF-A0A536T7P1-F1
#
_cell.length_a   1.000
_cell.length_b   1.000
_cell.length_c   1.000
_cell.angle_alpha   90.00
_cell.angle_beta   90.00
_cell.angle_gamma   90.00
#
_symmetry.space_group_name_H-M   'P 1'
#
loop_
_entity.id
_entity.type
_entity.pdbx_description
1 polymer ?
#
loop_
_entity_poly.entity_id
_entity_poly.type
_entity_poly.pdbx_seq_one_letter_code
_entity_poly.pdbx_strand_id
1 'polypeptide(L)'
;MKPAPSANKQPFLSDVKTLRDRARQHIEEGAVTAGYGGDTAVAVKVLNEEQEHADRIAERIIQLGGEPNFSPDGLLSRSHSEYVEGKDLVDMIKEDLIAERIAIDSYREIAAYFAPFDGTTRRMIEEIQAVEEEHADDLAELLKDFPARG
;
A
#
# COMPACT_ATOMS: atom_id res chain seq x y z
N MET A 1 33.79 7.81 -21.45
CA MET A 1 32.82 7.14 -20.55
C MET A 1 32.51 8.13 -19.43
N LYS A 2 31.26 8.58 -19.28
CA LYS A 2 30.87 9.49 -18.20
C LYS A 2 30.75 8.69 -16.89
N PRO A 3 31.20 9.21 -15.75
CA PRO A 3 31.08 8.51 -14.47
C PRO A 3 29.60 8.43 -14.04
N ALA A 4 29.21 7.31 -13.44
CA ALA A 4 27.91 7.15 -12.81
C ALA A 4 27.79 8.13 -11.62
N PRO A 5 26.62 8.74 -11.39
CA PRO A 5 26.41 9.61 -10.23
C PRO A 5 26.60 8.80 -8.94
N SER A 6 27.37 9.33 -8.00
CA SER A 6 27.57 8.71 -6.69
C SER A 6 26.24 8.64 -5.94
N ALA A 7 25.79 7.41 -5.67
CA ALA A 7 24.57 7.15 -4.91
C ALA A 7 24.71 7.71 -3.49
N ASN A 8 23.84 8.65 -3.15
CA ASN A 8 23.68 9.18 -1.81
C ASN A 8 23.27 8.01 -0.88
N LYS A 9 23.96 7.82 0.26
CA LYS A 9 23.72 6.72 1.22
C LYS A 9 22.48 6.95 2.11
N GLN A 10 21.47 7.63 1.60
CA GLN A 10 20.17 7.69 2.27
C GLN A 10 19.48 6.35 1.98
N PRO A 11 18.83 5.70 2.98
CA PRO A 11 18.04 4.51 2.69
C PRO A 11 17.00 4.86 1.62
N PHE A 12 16.82 3.92 0.69
CA PHE A 12 15.93 4.04 -0.47
C PHE A 12 14.48 4.34 -0.06
N LEU A 13 14.08 3.91 1.14
CA LEU A 13 12.76 4.07 1.74
C LEU A 13 12.91 4.55 3.19
N SER A 14 11.88 5.22 3.70
CA SER A 14 11.70 5.47 5.12
C SER A 14 11.80 4.17 5.90
N ASP A 15 12.29 4.27 7.14
CA ASP A 15 12.33 3.12 8.02
C ASP A 15 10.93 2.51 8.15
N VAL A 16 10.81 1.22 7.88
CA VAL A 16 9.53 0.48 7.85
C VAL A 16 8.76 0.66 9.16
N LYS A 17 9.48 0.75 10.28
CA LYS A 17 8.88 1.04 11.59
C LYS A 17 8.20 2.42 11.62
N THR A 18 8.79 3.42 10.98
CA THR A 18 8.23 4.78 10.89
C THR A 18 6.94 4.81 10.05
N LEU A 19 6.90 4.06 8.95
CA LEU A 19 5.69 3.94 8.12
C LEU A 19 4.53 3.31 8.93
N ARG A 20 4.82 2.22 9.65
CA ARG A 20 3.87 1.53 10.53
C ARG A 20 3.37 2.42 11.66
N ASP A 21 4.28 3.11 12.34
CA ASP A 21 3.94 4.02 13.44
C ASP A 21 3.01 5.15 12.96
N ARG A 22 3.26 5.70 11.75
CA ARG A 22 2.42 6.74 11.15
C ARG A 22 1.03 6.20 10.79
N ALA A 23 0.94 5.08 10.07
CA ALA A 23 -0.34 4.51 9.65
C ALA A 23 -1.28 4.22 10.84
N ARG A 24 -0.73 3.70 11.94
CA ARG A 24 -1.47 3.46 13.20
C ARG A 24 -1.96 4.73 13.88
N GLN A 25 -1.17 5.80 13.87
CA GLN A 25 -1.55 7.08 14.49
C GLN A 25 -2.72 7.76 13.79
N HIS A 26 -2.83 7.58 12.48
CA HIS A 26 -3.80 8.32 11.67
C HIS A 26 -5.08 7.53 11.38
N ILE A 27 -5.37 6.40 12.06
CA ILE A 27 -6.47 5.45 11.72
C ILE A 27 -7.81 6.13 11.34
N GLU A 28 -8.12 7.29 11.91
CA GLU A 28 -9.36 8.05 11.72
C GLU A 28 -9.34 9.13 10.59
N GLU A 29 -8.22 9.35 9.89
CA GLU A 29 -8.08 10.41 8.87
C GLU A 29 -8.51 9.94 7.46
N GLY A 30 -9.51 10.61 6.86
CA GLY A 30 -10.04 10.32 5.51
C GLY A 30 -11.24 11.22 5.18
N ALA A 31 -11.55 11.44 3.90
CA ALA A 31 -12.66 12.31 3.51
C ALA A 31 -14.00 11.62 3.87
N VAL A 32 -14.79 12.24 4.76
CA VAL A 32 -16.05 11.65 5.22
C VAL A 32 -17.19 12.06 4.29
N THR A 33 -17.55 11.19 3.36
CA THR A 33 -18.86 11.21 2.71
C THR A 33 -19.80 10.22 3.38
N ALA A 34 -21.10 10.48 3.36
CA ALA A 34 -22.09 9.61 3.98
C ALA A 34 -22.66 8.67 2.93
N GLY A 35 -22.24 7.41 2.98
CA GLY A 35 -22.99 6.27 2.50
C GLY A 35 -22.13 5.27 1.76
N TYR A 36 -21.96 4.08 2.33
CA TYR A 36 -22.28 2.79 1.72
C TYR A 36 -22.32 1.76 2.86
N GLY A 37 -23.49 1.12 3.04
CA GLY A 37 -23.69 0.10 4.07
C GLY A 37 -22.66 -1.02 3.95
N GLY A 38 -22.00 -1.34 5.06
CA GLY A 38 -20.89 -2.29 5.08
C GLY A 38 -21.16 -3.62 4.36
N ASP A 39 -20.54 -3.76 3.18
CA ASP A 39 -20.68 -4.90 2.28
C ASP A 39 -19.33 -5.59 2.13
N THR A 40 -19.30 -6.92 2.30
CA THR A 40 -18.18 -7.78 1.92
C THR A 40 -17.68 -7.56 0.49
N ALA A 41 -18.49 -6.97 -0.37
CA ALA A 41 -18.11 -6.50 -1.70
C ALA A 41 -16.93 -5.52 -1.68
N VAL A 42 -16.80 -4.66 -0.65
CA VAL A 42 -15.67 -3.72 -0.53
C VAL A 42 -14.36 -4.49 -0.35
N ALA A 43 -14.30 -5.42 0.61
CA ALA A 43 -13.11 -6.25 0.81
C ALA A 43 -12.78 -7.09 -0.45
N VAL A 44 -13.78 -7.62 -1.15
CA VAL A 44 -13.56 -8.36 -2.40
C VAL A 44 -13.03 -7.47 -3.52
N LYS A 45 -13.52 -6.23 -3.63
CA LYS A 45 -13.02 -5.23 -4.59
C LYS A 45 -11.54 -4.96 -4.34
N VAL A 46 -11.18 -4.57 -3.11
CA VAL A 46 -9.80 -4.32 -2.68
C VAL A 46 -8.90 -5.50 -3.02
N LEU A 47 -9.27 -6.73 -2.61
CA LEU A 47 -8.44 -7.92 -2.86
C LEU A 47 -8.22 -8.23 -4.36
N ASN A 48 -9.18 -7.91 -5.22
CA ASN A 48 -9.01 -8.07 -6.67
C ASN A 48 -8.11 -6.98 -7.25
N GLU A 49 -8.23 -5.74 -6.78
CA GLU A 49 -7.41 -4.60 -7.18
C GLU A 49 -5.94 -4.83 -6.74
N GLU A 50 -5.70 -5.34 -5.53
CA GLU A 50 -4.37 -5.76 -5.05
C GLU A 50 -3.69 -6.79 -5.97
N GLN A 51 -4.46 -7.76 -6.48
CA GLN A 51 -3.95 -8.73 -7.44
C GLN A 51 -3.58 -8.06 -8.77
N GLU A 52 -4.41 -7.13 -9.26
CA GLU A 52 -4.07 -6.34 -10.45
C GLU A 52 -2.80 -5.51 -10.25
N HIS A 53 -2.61 -4.93 -9.06
CA HIS A 53 -1.42 -4.15 -8.72
C HIS A 53 -0.16 -5.02 -8.78
N ALA A 54 -0.22 -6.21 -8.17
CA ALA A 54 0.86 -7.19 -8.21
C ALA A 54 1.21 -7.61 -9.65
N ASP A 55 0.20 -7.86 -10.49
CA ASP A 55 0.40 -8.24 -11.89
C ASP A 55 1.06 -7.12 -12.71
N ARG A 56 0.59 -5.88 -12.56
CA ARG A 56 1.18 -4.70 -13.22
C ARG A 56 2.64 -4.49 -12.82
N ILE A 57 2.94 -4.62 -11.52
CA ILE A 57 4.32 -4.49 -11.01
C ILE A 57 5.20 -5.63 -11.54
N ALA A 58 4.71 -6.86 -11.53
CA ALA A 58 5.45 -8.01 -12.04
C ALA A 58 5.75 -7.88 -13.54
N GLU A 59 4.76 -7.46 -14.33
CA GLU A 59 4.97 -7.18 -15.75
C GLU A 59 6.03 -6.09 -15.94
N ARG A 60 5.96 -5.02 -15.15
CA ARG A 60 6.94 -3.93 -15.23
C ARG A 60 8.36 -4.39 -14.87
N ILE A 61 8.51 -5.26 -13.87
CA ILE A 61 9.80 -5.87 -13.53
C ILE A 61 10.37 -6.64 -14.73
N ILE A 62 9.54 -7.44 -15.41
CA ILE A 62 9.97 -8.19 -16.61
C ILE A 62 10.37 -7.25 -17.75
N GLN A 63 9.59 -6.19 -18.01
CA GLN A 63 9.90 -5.19 -19.04
C GLN A 63 11.25 -4.49 -18.80
N LEU A 64 11.65 -4.33 -17.53
CA LEU A 64 12.94 -3.77 -17.13
C LEU A 64 14.08 -4.82 -17.13
N GLY A 65 13.80 -6.07 -17.49
CA GLY A 65 14.76 -7.17 -17.55
C GLY A 65 15.03 -7.84 -16.20
N GLY A 66 14.18 -7.62 -15.19
CA GLY A 66 14.24 -8.28 -13.89
C GLY A 66 13.36 -9.53 -13.82
N GLU A 67 13.41 -10.19 -12.67
CA GLU A 67 12.59 -11.37 -12.35
C GLU A 67 11.73 -11.10 -11.10
N PRO A 68 10.39 -11.14 -11.21
CA PRO A 68 9.51 -10.97 -10.05
C PRO A 68 9.63 -12.15 -9.08
N ASN A 69 9.66 -11.88 -7.78
CA ASN A 69 9.73 -12.90 -6.75
C ASN A 69 8.35 -13.18 -6.12
N PHE A 70 7.70 -14.25 -6.58
CA PHE A 70 6.41 -14.72 -6.05
C PHE A 70 6.52 -15.72 -4.89
N SER A 71 7.73 -16.06 -4.43
CA SER A 71 7.88 -17.01 -3.33
C SER A 71 7.34 -16.41 -2.03
N PRO A 72 6.49 -17.12 -1.26
CA PRO A 72 6.07 -16.64 0.06
C PRO A 72 7.23 -16.59 1.07
N ASP A 73 8.32 -17.31 0.78
CA ASP A 73 9.50 -17.35 1.65
C ASP A 73 10.10 -15.97 1.83
N GLY A 74 10.25 -15.54 3.08
CA GLY A 74 10.81 -14.23 3.43
C GLY A 74 9.87 -13.05 3.19
N LEU A 75 8.58 -13.26 2.91
CA LEU A 75 7.62 -12.17 2.67
C LEU A 75 7.55 -11.19 3.85
N LEU A 76 7.51 -11.72 5.08
CA LEU A 76 7.50 -10.90 6.29
C LEU A 76 8.75 -10.03 6.46
N SER A 77 9.90 -10.49 5.96
CA SER A 77 11.15 -9.71 6.04
C SER A 77 11.28 -8.62 4.98
N ARG A 78 10.52 -8.72 3.89
CA ARG A 78 10.55 -7.76 2.77
C ARG A 78 9.31 -6.85 2.71
N SER A 79 8.25 -7.17 3.46
CA SER A 79 7.03 -6.35 3.51
C SER A 79 7.22 -5.10 4.35
N HIS A 80 6.67 -3.98 3.90
CA HIS A 80 6.55 -2.77 4.71
C HIS A 80 5.43 -2.88 5.74
N SER A 81 4.38 -3.65 5.49
CA SER A 81 3.33 -3.92 6.47
C SER A 81 3.73 -5.03 7.45
N GLU A 82 3.23 -4.97 8.69
CA GLU A 82 3.29 -6.12 9.61
C GLU A 82 2.14 -7.05 9.30
N TYR A 83 2.39 -8.36 9.41
CA TYR A 83 1.28 -9.28 9.56
C TYR A 83 0.77 -9.19 11.00
N VAL A 84 -0.46 -8.69 11.15
CA VAL A 84 -1.18 -8.64 12.42
C VAL A 84 -2.48 -9.39 12.24
N GLU A 85 -2.67 -10.46 13.02
CA GLU A 85 -3.90 -11.24 12.99
C GLU A 85 -5.00 -10.52 13.77
N GLY A 86 -6.08 -10.14 13.07
CA GLY A 86 -7.28 -9.56 13.69
C GLY A 86 -8.06 -10.61 14.50
N LYS A 87 -8.64 -10.21 15.64
CA LYS A 87 -9.37 -11.12 16.54
C LYS A 87 -10.86 -11.22 16.19
N ASP A 88 -11.38 -10.21 15.52
CA ASP A 88 -12.71 -10.18 14.94
C ASP A 88 -12.70 -9.36 13.65
N LEU A 89 -13.86 -9.28 12.98
CA LEU A 89 -13.98 -8.59 11.69
C LEU A 89 -13.61 -7.10 11.76
N VAL A 90 -13.92 -6.42 12.87
CA VAL A 90 -13.60 -5.00 13.02
C VAL A 90 -12.10 -4.82 13.18
N ASP A 91 -11.45 -5.69 13.96
CA ASP A 91 -9.99 -5.70 14.07
C ASP A 91 -9.32 -6.02 12.73
N MET A 92 -9.85 -6.97 11.95
CA MET A 92 -9.33 -7.28 10.60
C MET A 92 -9.40 -6.06 9.67
N ILE A 93 -10.55 -5.39 9.57
CA ILE A 93 -10.72 -4.21 8.71
C ILE A 93 -9.79 -3.06 9.14
N LYS A 94 -9.54 -2.91 10.45
CA LYS A 94 -8.57 -1.91 10.95
C LYS A 94 -7.14 -2.23 10.53
N GLU A 95 -6.73 -3.49 10.60
CA GLU A 95 -5.40 -3.90 10.15
C GLU A 95 -5.25 -3.76 8.63
N ASP A 96 -6.30 -4.04 7.85
CA ASP A 96 -6.34 -3.78 6.41
C ASP A 96 -6.18 -2.28 6.10
N LEU A 97 -6.92 -1.40 6.79
CA LEU A 97 -6.78 0.06 6.64
C LEU A 97 -5.35 0.55 7.00
N ILE A 98 -4.73 -0.03 8.02
CA ILE A 98 -3.35 0.27 8.37
C ILE A 98 -2.41 -0.17 7.23
N ALA A 99 -2.65 -1.33 6.63
CA ALA A 99 -1.87 -1.83 5.51
C ALA A 99 -1.96 -0.88 4.30
N GLU A 100 -3.16 -0.42 3.92
CA GLU A 100 -3.32 0.49 2.77
C GLU A 100 -2.56 1.79 2.96
N ARG A 101 -2.56 2.34 4.18
CA ARG A 101 -1.81 3.59 4.43
C ARG A 101 -0.31 3.42 4.41
N ILE A 102 0.18 2.25 4.83
CA ILE A 102 1.59 1.89 4.65
C ILE A 102 1.89 1.76 3.15
N ALA A 103 0.98 1.18 2.36
CA ALA A 103 1.12 1.05 0.92
C ALA A 103 1.17 2.43 0.23
N ILE A 104 0.24 3.35 0.55
CA ILE A 104 0.21 4.73 0.05
C ILE A 104 1.57 5.43 0.27
N ASP A 105 2.08 5.40 1.50
CA ASP A 105 3.36 6.03 1.81
C ASP A 105 4.52 5.35 1.08
N SER A 106 4.49 4.02 0.98
CA SER A 106 5.50 3.24 0.25
C SER A 106 5.52 3.62 -1.24
N TYR A 107 4.36 3.65 -1.88
CA TYR A 107 4.24 4.01 -3.30
C TYR A 107 4.61 5.46 -3.56
N ARG A 108 4.30 6.38 -2.64
CA ARG A 108 4.77 7.77 -2.72
C ARG A 108 6.29 7.87 -2.78
N GLU A 109 6.99 7.10 -1.94
CA GLU A 109 8.46 7.06 -1.93
C GLU A 109 9.04 6.40 -3.18
N ILE A 110 8.41 5.30 -3.63
CA ILE A 110 8.80 4.61 -4.86
C ILE A 110 8.63 5.53 -6.08
N ALA A 111 7.51 6.25 -6.18
CA ALA A 111 7.27 7.23 -7.24
C ALA A 111 8.32 8.33 -7.22
N ALA A 112 8.62 8.89 -6.04
CA ALA A 112 9.65 9.91 -5.87
C ALA A 112 11.04 9.40 -6.32
N TYR A 113 11.35 8.14 -6.05
CA TYR A 113 12.60 7.52 -6.50
C TYR A 113 12.69 7.44 -8.03
N PHE A 114 11.65 6.97 -8.72
CA PHE A 114 11.67 6.81 -10.17
C PHE A 114 11.52 8.12 -10.94
N ALA A 115 11.05 9.18 -10.29
CA ALA A 115 10.77 10.46 -10.92
C ALA A 115 11.87 11.07 -11.81
N PRO A 116 13.18 10.97 -11.48
CA PRO A 116 14.23 11.57 -12.29
C PRO A 116 14.67 10.73 -13.50
N PHE A 117 14.30 9.45 -13.61
CA PHE A 117 14.88 8.57 -14.64
C PHE A 117 13.94 7.51 -15.24
N ASP A 118 12.75 7.26 -14.69
CA ASP A 118 11.78 6.35 -15.29
C ASP A 118 10.35 6.87 -15.10
N GLY A 119 9.92 7.72 -16.04
CA GLY A 119 8.57 8.30 -16.02
C GLY A 119 7.45 7.28 -16.21
N THR A 120 7.73 6.13 -16.84
CA THR A 120 6.73 5.07 -17.04
C THR A 120 6.48 4.33 -15.74
N THR A 121 7.54 3.90 -15.05
CA THR A 121 7.40 3.26 -13.73
C THR A 121 6.82 4.23 -12.72
N ARG A 122 7.27 5.50 -12.71
CA ARG A 122 6.69 6.51 -11.83
C ARG A 122 5.17 6.62 -12.00
N ARG A 123 4.69 6.80 -13.23
CA ARG A 123 3.26 6.95 -13.51
C ARG A 123 2.46 5.73 -13.08
N MET A 124 2.96 4.52 -13.37
CA MET A 124 2.31 3.28 -12.95
C MET A 124 2.15 3.22 -11.42
N ILE A 125 3.19 3.61 -10.67
CA ILE A 125 3.15 3.64 -9.21
C ILE A 125 2.22 4.75 -8.68
N GLU A 126 2.19 5.92 -9.32
CA GLU A 126 1.24 7.00 -9.00
C GLU A 126 -0.22 6.56 -9.23
N GLU A 127 -0.49 5.78 -10.28
CA GLU A 127 -1.81 5.21 -10.56
C GLU A 127 -2.22 4.15 -9.54
N ILE A 128 -1.29 3.30 -9.10
CA ILE A 128 -1.53 2.33 -8.01
C ILE A 128 -1.80 3.07 -6.70
N GLN A 129 -0.97 4.05 -6.33
CA GLN A 129 -1.15 4.84 -5.11
C GLN A 129 -2.54 5.49 -5.05
N ALA A 130 -3.07 5.98 -6.17
CA ALA A 130 -4.39 6.60 -6.22
C ALA A 130 -5.52 5.60 -5.91
N VAL A 131 -5.37 4.32 -6.29
CA VAL A 131 -6.32 3.27 -5.94
C VAL A 131 -6.22 2.92 -4.45
N GLU A 132 -5.01 2.87 -3.89
CA GLU A 132 -4.84 2.66 -2.45
C GLU A 132 -5.47 3.78 -1.59
N GLU A 133 -5.46 5.02 -2.09
CA GLU A 133 -6.15 6.14 -1.44
C GLU A 133 -7.67 5.90 -1.42
N GLU A 134 -8.25 5.34 -2.50
CA GLU A 134 -9.66 4.91 -2.55
C GLU A 134 -9.93 3.74 -1.61
N HIS A 135 -9.07 2.71 -1.58
CA HIS A 135 -9.18 1.59 -0.65
C HIS A 135 -9.21 2.07 0.81
N ALA A 136 -8.31 2.98 1.17
CA ALA A 136 -8.22 3.52 2.52
C ALA A 136 -9.48 4.31 2.92
N ASP A 137 -10.05 5.12 2.01
CA ASP A 137 -11.29 5.84 2.25
C ASP A 137 -12.49 4.86 2.39
N ASP A 138 -12.59 3.86 1.50
CA ASP A 138 -13.63 2.82 1.53
C ASP A 138 -13.61 2.02 2.86
N LEU A 139 -12.42 1.59 3.30
CA LEU A 139 -12.25 0.86 4.57
C LEU A 139 -12.51 1.74 5.80
N ALA A 140 -12.11 3.02 5.76
CA ALA A 140 -12.39 3.97 6.84
C ALA A 140 -13.89 4.29 6.95
N GLU A 141 -14.61 4.33 5.84
CA GLU A 141 -16.07 4.43 5.83
C GLU A 141 -16.72 3.15 6.38
N LEU A 142 -16.28 1.98 5.92
CA LEU A 142 -16.76 0.68 6.38
C LEU A 142 -16.67 0.54 7.92
N LEU A 143 -15.60 1.04 8.53
CA LEU A 143 -15.43 1.01 9.99
C LEU A 143 -16.47 1.85 10.76
N LYS A 144 -17.02 2.92 10.16
CA LYS A 144 -18.05 3.76 10.82
C LYS A 144 -19.39 3.05 10.91
N ASP A 145 -19.66 2.15 9.98
CA ASP A 145 -20.90 1.36 9.91
C ASP A 145 -20.96 0.22 10.94
N PHE A 146 -19.81 -0.19 11.47
CA PHE A 146 -19.72 -1.13 12.59
C PHE A 146 -19.65 -0.36 13.91
N PRO A 147 -20.77 -0.09 14.62
CA PRO A 147 -20.70 0.57 15.92
C PRO A 147 -19.80 -0.23 16.85
N ALA A 148 -18.95 0.49 17.59
CA ALA A 148 -18.12 -0.10 18.64
C ALA A 148 -19.00 -0.99 19.53
N ARG A 149 -18.68 -2.28 19.61
CA ARG A 149 -19.30 -3.15 20.60
C ARG A 149 -19.05 -2.52 21.97
N GLY A 150 -20.13 -2.10 22.63
CA GLY A 150 -20.10 -1.62 24.01
C GLY A 150 -19.66 -2.70 24.99
#